data_AF-A0A523RVL6-F1
#
_entry.id   AF-A0A523RVL6-F1
#
_cell.length_a   1.000
_cell.length_b   1.000
_cell.length_c   1.000
_cell.angle_alpha   90.00
_cell.angle_beta   90.00
_cell.angle_gamma   90.00
#
_symmetry.space_group_name_H-M   'P 1'
#
loop_
_entity.id
_entity.type
_entity.pdbx_description
1 polymer ?
#
loop_
_entity_poly.entity_id
_entity_poly.type
_entity_poly.pdbx_seq_one_letter_code
_entity_poly.pdbx_strand_id
1 'polypeptide(L)'
;MHDVVVIGAGPAGATAARYMSRLGLDVCLIDKDEFPRDKPCGGGFSRGIVDDFPYLKTRAPEFLKGIARVGILHSPNRQVALEGKVDMAVALRTDFDKVLFEEAVAVGSLPLTGTRAKTISFHSDSVTVDVTGGKSIKGKILVGSDGVTSMVARQTGLNTRWPSSTITACRVCEVPTKNQNILDRYTENLNYHFFANLGGQPGYGWIFPKRETINVGLGIVGTHSKGLPRVFDSFIRFLKGRDLLLKNSDLSSAKGGLVPTGGPIQQTVRDRCVLLG
;
A
#
# COMPACT_ATOMS: atom_id res chain seq x y z
N MET A 1 -13.74 14.37 23.68
CA MET A 1 -13.15 15.22 22.64
C MET A 1 -11.67 14.90 22.63
N HIS A 2 -11.13 14.48 21.49
CA HIS A 2 -9.74 14.04 21.37
C HIS A 2 -8.81 15.21 21.03
N ASP A 3 -7.51 15.06 21.28
CA ASP A 3 -6.54 16.00 20.74
C ASP A 3 -6.44 15.84 19.22
N VAL A 4 -6.36 14.59 18.75
CA VAL A 4 -6.24 14.28 17.32
C VAL A 4 -7.20 13.17 16.90
N VAL A 5 -7.88 13.38 15.79
CA VAL A 5 -8.63 12.33 15.08
C VAL A 5 -7.85 11.95 13.82
N VAL A 6 -7.57 10.66 13.64
CA VAL A 6 -6.88 10.13 12.46
C VAL A 6 -7.85 9.30 11.64
N ILE A 7 -8.04 9.61 10.36
CA ILE A 7 -8.88 8.84 9.45
C ILE A 7 -8.01 8.00 8.52
N GLY A 8 -8.09 6.68 8.67
CA GLY A 8 -7.36 5.66 7.93
C GLY A 8 -6.18 5.12 8.73
N ALA A 9 -6.24 3.86 9.12
CA ALA A 9 -5.18 3.13 9.84
C ALA A 9 -4.30 2.32 8.87
N GLY A 10 -3.98 2.90 7.71
CA GLY A 10 -2.90 2.40 6.85
C GLY A 10 -1.52 2.76 7.42
N PRO A 11 -0.43 2.44 6.71
CA PRO A 11 0.92 2.66 7.22
C PRO A 11 1.18 4.09 7.70
N ALA A 12 0.76 5.10 6.93
CA ALA A 12 0.89 6.50 7.32
C ALA A 12 0.11 6.83 8.61
N GLY A 13 -1.18 6.48 8.67
CA GLY A 13 -2.05 6.84 9.79
C GLY A 13 -1.75 6.09 11.08
N ALA A 14 -1.49 4.77 11.01
CA ALA A 14 -1.10 3.98 12.17
C ALA A 14 0.25 4.45 12.73
N THR A 15 1.23 4.75 11.87
CA THR A 15 2.52 5.31 12.30
C THR A 15 2.34 6.67 12.96
N ALA A 16 1.57 7.58 12.35
CA ALA A 16 1.30 8.90 12.93
C ALA A 16 0.60 8.78 14.29
N ALA A 17 -0.46 7.97 14.38
CA ALA A 17 -1.20 7.72 15.61
C ALA A 17 -0.28 7.20 16.73
N ARG A 18 0.57 6.22 16.41
CA ARG A 18 1.57 5.68 17.34
C ARG A 18 2.48 6.78 17.90
N TYR A 19 3.08 7.61 17.05
CA TYR A 19 4.00 8.65 17.50
C TYR A 19 3.28 9.72 18.33
N MET A 20 2.08 10.13 17.93
CA MET A 20 1.28 11.11 18.67
C MET A 20 0.85 10.58 20.04
N SER A 21 0.37 9.33 20.13
CA SER A 21 0.00 8.71 21.41
C SER A 21 1.21 8.52 22.33
N ARG A 22 2.39 8.20 21.80
CA ARG A 22 3.63 8.15 22.60
C ARG A 22 4.05 9.49 23.20
N LEU A 23 3.62 10.59 22.60
CA LEU A 23 3.81 11.94 23.14
C LEU A 23 2.73 12.33 24.17
N GLY A 24 1.81 11.40 24.51
CA GLY A 24 0.76 11.60 25.50
C GLY A 24 -0.52 12.25 24.95
N LEU A 25 -0.66 12.38 23.63
CA LEU A 25 -1.88 12.92 23.03
C LEU A 25 -3.03 11.90 23.05
N ASP A 26 -4.25 12.37 23.30
CA ASP A 26 -5.46 11.58 23.12
C ASP A 26 -5.79 11.47 21.62
N VAL A 27 -5.55 10.28 21.04
CA VAL A 27 -5.67 10.02 19.61
C VAL A 27 -6.79 9.01 19.35
N CYS A 28 -7.79 9.41 18.56
CA CYS A 28 -8.79 8.49 18.01
C CYS A 28 -8.38 8.07 16.60
N LEU A 29 -8.14 6.76 16.40
CA LEU A 29 -7.72 6.19 15.12
C LEU A 29 -8.89 5.45 14.46
N ILE A 30 -9.46 6.05 13.42
CA ILE A 30 -10.64 5.57 12.71
C ILE A 30 -10.24 4.81 11.45
N ASP A 31 -10.76 3.61 11.22
CA ASP A 31 -10.68 2.92 9.93
C ASP A 31 -12.02 2.25 9.60
N LYS A 32 -12.35 2.22 8.30
CA LYS A 32 -13.57 1.59 7.80
C LYS A 32 -13.51 0.06 7.84
N ASP A 33 -12.31 -0.50 7.86
CA ASP A 33 -12.06 -1.93 7.83
C ASP A 33 -11.67 -2.44 9.24
N GLU A 34 -11.88 -3.73 9.50
CA GLU A 34 -11.32 -4.43 10.68
C GLU A 34 -9.93 -4.96 10.35
N PHE A 35 -9.06 -5.11 11.37
CA PHE A 35 -7.71 -5.65 11.19
C PHE A 35 -7.63 -7.10 11.67
N PRO A 36 -6.94 -8.00 10.95
CA PRO A 36 -6.17 -7.75 9.73
C PRO A 36 -7.04 -7.49 8.49
N ARG A 37 -6.56 -6.62 7.57
CA ARG A 37 -7.26 -6.30 6.31
C ARG A 37 -6.38 -6.48 5.09
N ASP A 38 -7.01 -6.91 4.00
CA ASP A 38 -6.34 -7.06 2.72
C ASP A 38 -6.44 -5.76 1.89
N LYS A 39 -5.29 -5.26 1.41
CA LYS A 39 -5.19 -4.10 0.51
C LYS A 39 -4.29 -4.41 -0.69
N PRO A 40 -4.76 -4.18 -1.94
CA PRO A 40 -3.96 -4.41 -3.15
C PRO A 40 -2.59 -3.72 -3.09
N CYS A 41 -1.52 -4.50 -3.15
CA CYS A 41 -0.14 -4.01 -3.16
C CYS A 41 0.82 -5.12 -3.61
N GLY A 42 2.00 -4.74 -4.12
CA GLY A 42 3.09 -5.69 -4.37
C GLY A 42 3.71 -6.24 -3.08
N GLY A 43 3.73 -5.43 -2.03
CA GLY A 43 4.31 -5.77 -0.73
C GLY A 43 5.82 -5.65 -0.64
N GLY A 44 6.48 -5.13 -1.69
CA GLY A 44 7.91 -4.83 -1.69
C GLY A 44 8.20 -3.42 -1.20
N PHE A 45 9.20 -3.25 -0.34
CA PHE A 45 9.69 -1.96 0.14
C PHE A 45 11.18 -2.03 0.49
N SER A 46 11.85 -0.88 0.59
CA SER A 46 13.27 -0.82 0.93
C SER A 46 13.53 -1.50 2.27
N ARG A 47 14.53 -2.38 2.34
CA ARG A 47 14.91 -3.06 3.59
C ARG A 47 15.20 -2.08 4.73
N GLY A 48 15.80 -0.94 4.41
CA GLY A 48 16.17 0.10 5.38
C GLY A 48 14.99 0.64 6.19
N ILE A 49 13.76 0.60 5.66
CA ILE A 49 12.56 1.02 6.40
C ILE A 49 12.41 0.24 7.71
N VAL A 50 12.72 -1.05 7.73
CA VAL A 50 12.62 -1.82 8.98
C VAL A 50 13.66 -1.37 10.00
N ASP A 51 14.80 -0.85 9.54
CA ASP A 51 15.86 -0.34 10.42
C ASP A 51 15.54 1.08 10.93
N ASP A 52 14.83 1.90 10.15
CA ASP A 52 14.38 3.25 10.54
C ASP A 52 13.27 3.22 11.62
N PHE A 53 12.56 2.10 11.76
CA PHE A 53 11.47 1.93 12.74
C PHE A 53 11.78 0.77 13.70
N PRO A 54 12.49 1.00 14.82
CA PRO A 54 12.92 -0.06 15.74
C PRO A 54 11.79 -0.97 16.27
N TYR A 55 10.59 -0.41 16.46
CA TYR A 55 9.42 -1.18 16.89
C TYR A 55 8.89 -2.15 15.81
N LEU A 56 9.15 -1.86 14.54
CA LEU A 56 8.90 -2.81 13.45
C LEU A 56 10.00 -3.85 13.35
N LYS A 57 11.24 -3.48 13.66
CA LYS A 57 12.38 -4.40 13.63
C LYS A 57 12.19 -5.58 14.58
N THR A 58 11.70 -5.33 15.79
CA THR A 58 11.41 -6.39 16.78
C THR A 58 10.28 -7.33 16.33
N ARG A 59 9.31 -6.80 15.55
CA ARG A 59 8.15 -7.55 15.03
C ARG A 59 8.32 -8.02 13.60
N ALA A 60 9.50 -7.85 13.01
CA ALA A 60 9.80 -8.19 11.62
C ALA A 60 9.39 -9.62 11.22
N PRO A 61 9.58 -10.66 12.07
CA PRO A 61 9.14 -12.03 11.73
C PRO A 61 7.64 -12.17 11.44
N GLU A 62 6.79 -11.29 11.97
CA GLU A 62 5.34 -11.38 11.85
C GLU A 62 4.84 -10.95 10.46
N PHE A 63 5.48 -9.96 9.85
CA PHE A 63 5.06 -9.39 8.56
C PHE A 63 6.02 -9.65 7.41
N LEU A 64 7.32 -9.82 7.65
CA LEU A 64 8.28 -10.11 6.59
C LEU A 64 8.12 -11.53 6.10
N LYS A 65 7.92 -11.66 4.80
CA LYS A 65 7.85 -12.93 4.07
C LYS A 65 9.10 -13.20 3.26
N GLY A 66 10.18 -12.45 3.46
CA GLY A 66 11.46 -12.66 2.79
C GLY A 66 12.24 -11.36 2.60
N ILE A 67 13.51 -11.50 2.24
CA ILE A 67 14.35 -10.43 1.70
C ILE A 67 14.76 -10.85 0.30
N ALA A 68 14.31 -10.09 -0.69
CA ALA A 68 14.63 -10.26 -2.09
C ALA A 68 15.90 -9.45 -2.40
N ARG A 69 17.00 -10.13 -2.75
CA ARG A 69 18.36 -9.56 -2.73
C ARG A 69 18.86 -9.11 -4.09
N VAL A 70 18.23 -9.58 -5.16
CA VAL A 70 18.65 -9.29 -6.54
C VAL A 70 17.46 -8.79 -7.33
N GLY A 71 17.57 -7.56 -7.84
CA GLY A 71 16.61 -6.96 -8.74
C GLY A 71 17.01 -7.17 -10.19
N ILE A 72 16.06 -7.63 -11.00
CA ILE A 72 16.25 -7.89 -12.42
C ILE A 72 15.30 -7.00 -13.23
N LEU A 73 15.85 -6.05 -13.98
CA LEU A 73 15.10 -5.14 -14.85
C LEU A 73 15.16 -5.61 -16.29
N HIS A 74 14.02 -6.03 -16.84
CA HIS A 74 13.86 -6.44 -18.22
C HIS A 74 13.52 -5.25 -19.12
N SER A 75 14.25 -5.12 -20.23
CA SER A 75 14.06 -4.07 -21.25
C SER A 75 12.69 -4.16 -21.94
N PRO A 76 12.19 -3.09 -22.59
CA PRO A 76 10.90 -3.09 -23.32
C PRO A 76 10.73 -4.22 -24.33
N ASN A 77 11.78 -4.59 -25.04
CA ASN A 77 11.76 -5.69 -26.02
C ASN A 77 12.08 -7.07 -25.42
N ARG A 78 12.34 -7.15 -24.10
CA ARG A 78 12.66 -8.37 -23.34
C ARG A 78 13.92 -9.09 -23.83
N GLN A 79 14.82 -8.39 -24.53
CA GLN A 79 16.09 -8.95 -25.02
C GLN A 79 17.27 -8.67 -24.08
N VAL A 80 17.14 -7.67 -23.20
CA VAL A 80 18.17 -7.28 -22.25
C VAL A 80 17.60 -7.31 -20.84
N ALA A 81 18.35 -7.88 -19.90
CA ALA A 81 18.07 -7.80 -18.48
C ALA A 81 19.27 -7.18 -17.76
N LEU A 82 18.99 -6.22 -16.88
CA LEU A 82 20.00 -5.64 -15.98
C LEU A 82 19.79 -6.23 -14.59
N GLU A 83 20.86 -6.68 -13.96
CA GLU A 83 20.83 -7.26 -12.62
C GLU A 83 21.58 -6.37 -11.63
N GLY A 84 21.00 -6.20 -10.45
CA GLY A 84 21.61 -5.43 -9.36
C GLY A 84 21.37 -6.09 -8.01
N LYS A 85 22.39 -6.12 -7.16
CA LYS A 85 22.27 -6.57 -5.77
C LYS A 85 21.69 -5.45 -4.92
N VAL A 86 20.38 -5.50 -4.70
CA VAL A 86 19.62 -4.50 -3.93
C VAL A 86 18.61 -5.24 -3.08
N ASP A 87 18.71 -5.06 -1.77
CA ASP A 87 17.80 -5.71 -0.82
C ASP A 87 16.44 -5.01 -0.78
N MET A 88 15.39 -5.77 -1.07
CA MET A 88 14.00 -5.40 -0.92
C MET A 88 13.33 -6.32 0.12
N ALA A 89 12.76 -5.74 1.15
CA ALA A 89 11.88 -6.46 2.06
C ALA A 89 10.55 -6.75 1.36
N VAL A 90 10.04 -7.98 1.49
CA VAL A 90 8.73 -8.36 0.96
C VAL A 90 7.80 -8.81 2.08
N ALA A 91 6.59 -8.28 2.09
CA ALA A 91 5.57 -8.54 3.11
C ALA A 91 4.17 -8.70 2.50
N LEU A 92 3.22 -9.22 3.28
CA LEU A 92 1.81 -9.13 2.96
C LEU A 92 1.22 -7.89 3.65
N ARG A 93 0.37 -7.13 2.94
CA ARG A 93 -0.29 -5.96 3.52
C ARG A 93 -1.19 -6.31 4.70
N THR A 94 -1.80 -7.50 4.65
CA THR A 94 -2.59 -8.06 5.74
C THR A 94 -1.82 -8.12 7.06
N ASP A 95 -0.56 -8.54 7.01
CA ASP A 95 0.27 -8.70 8.21
C ASP A 95 0.97 -7.39 8.59
N PHE A 96 1.50 -6.66 7.59
CA PHE A 96 2.22 -5.41 7.83
C PHE A 96 1.31 -4.31 8.40
N ASP A 97 0.12 -4.13 7.81
CA ASP A 97 -0.83 -3.14 8.31
C ASP A 97 -1.35 -3.54 9.70
N LYS A 98 -1.54 -4.84 9.98
CA LYS A 98 -1.92 -5.34 11.30
C LYS A 98 -0.88 -4.98 12.35
N VAL A 99 0.40 -5.27 12.12
CA VAL A 99 1.48 -4.98 13.07
C VAL A 99 1.56 -3.47 13.35
N LEU A 100 1.45 -2.63 12.32
CA LEU A 100 1.44 -1.18 12.48
C LEU A 100 0.24 -0.68 13.31
N PHE A 101 -0.93 -1.23 13.06
CA PHE A 101 -2.14 -0.90 13.81
C PHE A 101 -2.02 -1.31 15.28
N GLU A 102 -1.59 -2.54 15.56
CA GLU A 102 -1.38 -3.03 16.93
C GLU A 102 -0.34 -2.21 17.68
N GLU A 103 0.74 -1.78 17.00
CA GLU A 103 1.76 -0.90 17.57
C GLU A 103 1.22 0.48 17.95
N ALA A 104 0.26 1.02 17.18
CA ALA A 104 -0.40 2.28 17.51
C ALA A 104 -1.31 2.12 18.74
N VAL A 105 -2.10 1.04 18.79
CA VAL A 105 -3.00 0.76 19.90
C VAL A 105 -2.22 0.47 21.19
N ALA A 106 -1.13 -0.29 21.11
CA ALA A 106 -0.31 -0.66 22.26
C ALA A 106 0.29 0.55 23.00
N VAL A 107 0.48 1.68 22.32
CA VAL A 107 0.99 2.92 22.91
C VAL A 107 -0.10 3.93 23.26
N GLY A 108 -1.38 3.55 23.18
CA GLY A 108 -2.51 4.33 23.68
C GLY A 108 -3.40 4.98 22.63
N SER A 109 -3.22 4.73 21.32
CA SER A 109 -4.20 5.19 20.32
C SER A 109 -5.53 4.44 20.53
N LEU A 110 -6.65 5.18 20.58
CA LEU A 110 -8.00 4.61 20.74
C LEU A 110 -8.53 4.14 19.37
N PRO A 111 -8.65 2.84 19.13
CA PRO A 111 -9.09 2.34 17.83
C PRO A 111 -10.61 2.46 17.67
N LEU A 112 -11.03 2.87 16.48
CA LEU A 112 -12.42 2.85 16.02
C LEU A 112 -12.47 2.22 14.62
N THR A 113 -12.37 0.90 14.58
CA THR A 113 -12.40 0.08 13.36
C THR A 113 -13.84 -0.25 12.93
N GLY A 114 -14.00 -0.83 11.73
CA GLY A 114 -15.32 -1.12 11.16
C GLY A 114 -16.18 0.13 10.93
N THR A 115 -15.58 1.33 11.02
CA THR A 115 -16.26 2.60 11.17
C THR A 115 -15.79 3.57 10.10
N ARG A 116 -16.69 3.92 9.17
CA ARG A 116 -16.37 4.81 8.06
C ARG A 116 -16.70 6.26 8.41
N ALA A 117 -15.72 7.15 8.27
CA ALA A 117 -15.95 8.60 8.26
C ALA A 117 -16.73 9.02 7.00
N LYS A 118 -17.70 9.91 7.16
CA LYS A 118 -18.62 10.37 6.10
C LYS A 118 -18.47 11.86 5.80
N THR A 119 -18.55 12.69 6.83
CA THR A 119 -18.56 14.15 6.72
C THR A 119 -17.67 14.75 7.78
N ILE A 120 -17.00 15.85 7.43
CA ILE A 120 -16.10 16.60 8.29
C ILE A 120 -16.62 18.03 8.35
N SER A 121 -16.82 18.54 9.56
CA SER A 121 -17.15 19.93 9.81
C SER A 121 -16.00 20.58 10.56
N PHE A 122 -15.43 21.65 9.99
CA PHE A 122 -14.39 22.44 10.63
C PHE A 122 -15.00 23.60 11.38
N HIS A 123 -14.54 23.81 12.61
CA HIS A 123 -14.93 24.90 13.50
C HIS A 123 -13.69 25.72 13.89
N SER A 124 -13.90 26.86 14.55
CA SER A 124 -12.80 27.74 14.97
C SER A 124 -11.80 27.05 15.91
N ASP A 125 -12.29 26.18 16.81
CA ASP A 125 -11.50 25.51 17.86
C ASP A 125 -11.41 23.98 17.73
N SER A 126 -12.13 23.39 16.78
CA SER A 126 -12.35 21.95 16.71
C SER A 126 -12.69 21.44 15.31
N VAL A 127 -12.69 20.12 15.17
CA VAL A 127 -13.18 19.39 14.00
C VAL A 127 -14.15 18.31 14.46
N THR A 128 -15.28 18.17 13.75
CA THR A 128 -16.27 17.11 13.97
C THR A 128 -16.26 16.17 12.78
N VAL A 129 -16.12 14.87 13.04
CA VAL A 129 -16.16 13.79 12.04
C VAL A 129 -17.40 12.95 12.28
N ASP A 130 -18.35 12.99 11.35
CA ASP A 130 -19.51 12.11 11.37
C ASP A 130 -19.12 10.74 10.81
N VAL A 131 -19.49 9.69 11.53
CA VAL A 131 -19.17 8.31 11.16
C VAL A 131 -20.42 7.47 10.92
N THR A 132 -20.25 6.28 10.32
CA THR A 132 -21.35 5.31 10.19
C THR A 132 -21.98 4.99 11.55
N GLY A 133 -23.31 4.83 11.58
CA GLY A 133 -24.06 4.59 12.82
C GLY A 133 -24.57 5.85 13.53
N GLY A 134 -24.44 7.04 12.90
CA GLY A 134 -25.02 8.29 13.42
C GLY A 134 -24.27 8.90 14.60
N LYS A 135 -23.06 8.42 14.88
CA LYS A 135 -22.17 8.99 15.89
C LYS A 135 -21.27 10.06 15.27
N SER A 136 -20.85 11.03 16.08
CA SER A 136 -19.86 12.04 15.68
C SER A 136 -18.68 12.04 16.64
N ILE A 137 -17.47 12.09 16.09
CA ILE A 137 -16.21 12.15 16.84
C ILE A 137 -15.66 13.56 16.76
N LYS A 138 -15.33 14.17 17.90
CA LYS A 138 -14.76 15.52 17.96
C LYS A 138 -13.28 15.49 18.30
N GLY A 139 -12.48 16.27 17.58
CA GLY A 139 -11.04 16.45 17.82
C GLY A 139 -10.63 17.92 17.75
N LYS A 140 -9.40 18.25 18.17
CA LYS A 140 -8.79 19.58 17.93
C LYS A 140 -8.15 19.67 16.55
N ILE A 141 -7.54 18.56 16.09
CA ILE A 141 -6.87 18.41 14.80
C ILE A 141 -7.33 17.12 14.12
N LEU A 142 -7.39 17.13 12.79
CA LEU A 142 -7.66 16.00 11.92
C LEU A 142 -6.38 15.60 11.16
N VAL A 143 -6.10 14.29 11.12
CA VAL A 143 -5.11 13.70 10.21
C VAL A 143 -5.86 12.86 9.19
N GLY A 144 -5.79 13.23 7.91
CA GLY A 144 -6.32 12.44 6.81
C GLY A 144 -5.27 11.53 6.21
N SER A 145 -5.43 10.22 6.38
CA SER A 145 -4.58 9.16 5.84
C SER A 145 -5.39 8.07 5.14
N ASP A 146 -6.47 8.49 4.48
CA ASP A 146 -7.48 7.64 3.83
C ASP A 146 -7.19 7.32 2.35
N GLY A 147 -5.96 7.60 1.91
CA GLY A 147 -5.36 7.08 0.67
C GLY A 147 -5.81 7.79 -0.62
N VAL A 148 -5.58 7.15 -1.76
CA VAL A 148 -5.73 7.75 -3.10
C VAL A 148 -7.12 8.33 -3.39
N THR A 149 -8.18 7.76 -2.83
CA THR A 149 -9.57 8.22 -2.96
C THR A 149 -9.99 9.14 -1.80
N SER A 150 -9.04 9.83 -1.16
CA SER A 150 -9.22 10.57 0.08
C SER A 150 -10.48 11.45 0.08
N MET A 151 -11.42 11.14 0.98
CA MET A 151 -12.57 11.98 1.28
C MET A 151 -12.12 13.23 2.03
N VAL A 152 -11.16 13.09 2.94
CA VAL A 152 -10.61 14.21 3.73
C VAL A 152 -10.02 15.28 2.81
N ALA A 153 -9.23 14.87 1.81
CA ALA A 153 -8.62 15.79 0.86
C ALA A 153 -9.66 16.53 0.00
N ARG A 154 -10.77 15.86 -0.34
CA ARG A 154 -11.86 16.49 -1.10
C ARG A 154 -12.62 17.51 -0.27
N GLN A 155 -12.96 17.19 0.98
CA GLN A 155 -13.74 18.09 1.84
C GLN A 155 -12.94 19.29 2.33
N THR A 156 -11.64 19.12 2.53
CA THR A 156 -10.72 20.26 2.76
C THR A 156 -10.43 21.04 1.48
N GLY A 157 -10.65 20.45 0.29
CA GLY A 157 -10.26 21.02 -0.99
C GLY A 157 -8.74 21.04 -1.22
N LEU A 158 -7.96 20.29 -0.43
CA LEU A 158 -6.51 20.12 -0.61
C LEU A 158 -6.21 19.30 -1.88
N ASN A 159 -7.08 18.35 -2.21
CA ASN A 159 -7.06 17.64 -3.48
C ASN A 159 -8.45 17.10 -3.83
N THR A 160 -9.01 17.54 -4.95
CA THR A 160 -10.34 17.10 -5.40
C THR A 160 -10.26 15.80 -6.20
N ARG A 161 -9.26 15.68 -7.07
CA ARG A 161 -9.00 14.48 -7.89
C ARG A 161 -7.56 14.48 -8.40
N TRP A 162 -7.01 13.29 -8.55
CA TRP A 162 -5.75 13.09 -9.26
C TRP A 162 -5.95 13.20 -10.78
N PRO A 163 -5.11 13.96 -11.51
CA PRO A 163 -5.12 13.94 -12.97
C PRO A 163 -4.84 12.53 -13.50
N SER A 164 -5.54 12.11 -14.55
CA SER A 164 -5.41 10.78 -15.16
C SER A 164 -4.00 10.50 -15.72
N SER A 165 -3.26 11.56 -16.09
CA SER A 165 -1.87 11.49 -16.54
C SER A 165 -0.86 11.26 -15.42
N THR A 166 -1.29 11.38 -14.16
CA THR A 166 -0.43 11.34 -12.96
C THR A 166 -0.89 10.33 -11.93
N ILE A 167 -1.78 9.43 -12.33
CA ILE A 167 -2.24 8.30 -11.52
C ILE A 167 -1.98 7.03 -12.31
N THR A 168 -1.54 5.98 -11.63
CA THR A 168 -1.27 4.69 -12.23
C THR A 168 -2.34 3.71 -11.77
N ALA A 169 -2.99 3.06 -12.74
CA ALA A 169 -3.90 1.96 -12.46
C ALA A 169 -3.12 0.66 -12.42
N CYS A 170 -3.23 -0.04 -11.29
CA CYS A 170 -2.52 -1.27 -11.02
C CYS A 170 -3.48 -2.45 -10.97
N ARG A 171 -3.01 -3.61 -11.42
CA ARG A 171 -3.66 -4.90 -11.20
C ARG A 171 -2.63 -5.86 -10.64
N VAL A 172 -2.96 -6.51 -9.53
CA VAL A 172 -2.04 -7.33 -8.74
C VAL A 172 -2.72 -8.59 -8.26
N CYS A 173 -1.98 -9.69 -8.18
CA CYS A 173 -2.41 -10.95 -7.60
C CYS A 173 -1.30 -11.50 -6.70
N GLU A 174 -1.68 -11.94 -5.52
CA GLU A 174 -0.81 -12.72 -4.64
C GLU A 174 -1.14 -14.19 -4.89
N VAL A 175 -0.18 -14.93 -5.46
CA VAL A 175 -0.34 -16.32 -5.90
C VAL A 175 0.28 -17.25 -4.87
N PRO A 176 -0.50 -18.05 -4.13
CA PRO A 176 0.04 -19.06 -3.24
C PRO A 176 0.84 -20.13 -3.99
N THR A 177 1.97 -20.54 -3.42
CA THR A 177 2.80 -21.60 -3.99
C THR A 177 3.71 -22.23 -2.94
N LYS A 178 4.24 -23.41 -3.22
CA LYS A 178 5.23 -24.07 -2.36
C LYS A 178 6.56 -23.31 -2.39
N ASN A 179 7.25 -23.26 -1.26
CA ASN A 179 8.57 -22.65 -1.14
C ASN A 179 9.57 -23.21 -2.17
N GLN A 180 9.58 -24.52 -2.39
CA GLN A 180 10.45 -25.14 -3.40
C GLN A 180 10.25 -24.55 -4.80
N ASN A 181 9.00 -24.36 -5.23
CA ASN A 181 8.70 -23.76 -6.54
C ASN A 181 9.23 -22.33 -6.69
N ILE A 182 9.35 -21.59 -5.57
CA ILE A 182 9.92 -20.26 -5.52
C ILE A 182 11.44 -20.35 -5.62
N LEU A 183 12.08 -21.20 -4.82
CA LEU A 183 13.53 -21.38 -4.84
C LEU A 183 14.02 -21.85 -6.22
N ASP A 184 13.30 -22.78 -6.85
CA ASP A 184 13.63 -23.29 -8.19
C ASP A 184 13.62 -22.19 -9.26
N ARG A 185 12.79 -21.16 -9.09
CA ARG A 185 12.59 -20.08 -10.09
C ARG A 185 13.36 -18.81 -9.77
N TYR A 186 13.51 -18.48 -8.50
CA TYR A 186 14.02 -17.20 -8.03
C TYR A 186 15.26 -17.32 -7.15
N THR A 187 15.76 -18.54 -6.93
CA THR A 187 16.92 -18.85 -6.09
C THR A 187 16.68 -18.51 -4.61
N GLU A 188 17.66 -18.84 -3.76
CA GLU A 188 17.68 -18.42 -2.35
C GLU A 188 17.76 -16.90 -2.18
N ASN A 189 18.22 -16.18 -3.20
CA ASN A 189 18.27 -14.72 -3.21
C ASN A 189 16.89 -14.08 -3.49
N LEU A 190 15.87 -14.87 -3.80
CA LEU A 190 14.51 -14.40 -4.12
C LEU A 190 14.56 -13.28 -5.18
N ASN A 191 15.18 -13.57 -6.33
CA ASN A 191 15.34 -12.63 -7.43
C ASN A 191 13.98 -12.03 -7.82
N TYR A 192 13.85 -10.73 -7.71
CA TYR A 192 12.63 -10.01 -8.06
C TYR A 192 12.77 -9.37 -9.43
N HIS A 193 11.66 -9.26 -10.15
CA HIS A 193 11.69 -8.83 -11.54
C HIS A 193 10.84 -7.60 -11.77
N PHE A 194 11.34 -6.71 -12.63
CA PHE A 194 10.61 -5.60 -13.22
C PHE A 194 10.64 -5.72 -14.75
N PHE A 195 9.51 -5.42 -15.38
CA PHE A 195 9.35 -5.48 -16.84
C PHE A 195 8.97 -4.10 -17.35
N ALA A 196 9.96 -3.35 -17.82
CA ALA A 196 9.76 -1.99 -18.31
C ALA A 196 8.88 -2.01 -19.55
N ASN A 197 7.88 -1.12 -19.63
CA ASN A 197 7.00 -0.94 -20.78
C ASN A 197 6.22 -2.23 -21.16
N LEU A 198 4.89 -2.19 -21.02
CA LEU A 198 4.02 -3.34 -21.27
C LEU A 198 3.29 -3.17 -22.60
N GLY A 199 3.94 -3.59 -23.69
CA GLY A 199 3.35 -3.53 -25.03
C GLY A 199 3.17 -2.10 -25.54
N GLY A 200 4.19 -1.25 -25.35
CA GLY A 200 4.16 0.17 -25.72
C GLY A 200 3.56 1.10 -24.67
N GLN A 201 2.99 0.56 -23.58
CA GLN A 201 2.28 1.35 -22.58
C GLN A 201 3.21 1.88 -21.46
N PRO A 202 3.02 3.13 -21.01
CA PRO A 202 3.81 3.74 -19.95
C PRO A 202 3.48 3.09 -18.59
N GLY A 203 4.41 2.26 -18.11
CA GLY A 203 4.20 1.44 -16.94
C GLY A 203 5.23 0.30 -16.84
N TYR A 204 5.03 -0.58 -15.86
CA TYR A 204 5.85 -1.77 -15.69
C TYR A 204 5.06 -2.92 -15.09
N GLY A 205 5.52 -4.14 -15.38
CA GLY A 205 5.11 -5.36 -14.70
C GLY A 205 6.12 -5.75 -13.63
N TRP A 206 5.71 -6.55 -12.65
CA TRP A 206 6.62 -7.03 -11.62
C TRP A 206 6.32 -8.47 -11.19
N ILE A 207 7.34 -9.06 -10.57
CA ILE A 207 7.27 -10.31 -9.82
C ILE A 207 8.04 -10.11 -8.52
N PHE A 208 7.34 -10.22 -7.39
CA PHE A 208 7.94 -10.18 -6.05
C PHE A 208 7.74 -11.52 -5.35
N PRO A 209 8.73 -12.43 -5.39
CA PRO A 209 8.67 -13.70 -4.69
C PRO A 209 8.73 -13.47 -3.18
N LYS A 210 7.98 -14.28 -2.43
CA LYS A 210 7.95 -14.38 -0.96
C LYS A 210 8.20 -15.84 -0.57
N ARG A 211 8.23 -16.16 0.72
CA ARG A 211 8.43 -17.55 1.22
C ARG A 211 7.37 -18.55 0.73
N GLU A 212 6.12 -18.12 0.60
CA GLU A 212 4.96 -19.01 0.35
C GLU A 212 4.03 -18.48 -0.76
N THR A 213 4.35 -17.32 -1.32
CA THR A 213 3.54 -16.70 -2.36
C THR A 213 4.43 -16.00 -3.37
N ILE A 214 3.90 -15.74 -4.56
CA ILE A 214 4.52 -14.87 -5.56
C ILE A 214 3.52 -13.77 -5.85
N ASN A 215 3.94 -12.52 -5.68
CA ASN A 215 3.11 -11.40 -6.09
C ASN A 215 3.45 -11.02 -7.53
N VAL A 216 2.45 -11.06 -8.39
CA VAL A 216 2.56 -10.65 -9.78
C VAL A 216 1.61 -9.51 -10.05
N GLY A 217 2.07 -8.51 -10.80
CA GLY A 217 1.21 -7.40 -11.14
C GLY A 217 1.79 -6.51 -12.20
N LEU A 218 1.00 -5.52 -12.56
CA LEU A 218 1.42 -4.44 -13.44
C LEU A 218 0.71 -3.14 -13.08
N GLY A 219 1.35 -2.03 -13.44
CA GLY A 219 0.80 -0.69 -13.35
C GLY A 219 0.97 0.04 -14.67
N ILE A 220 -0.07 0.72 -15.13
CA ILE A 220 -0.07 1.55 -16.35
C ILE A 220 -0.63 2.92 -16.00
N VAL A 221 0.00 4.00 -16.50
CA VAL A 221 -0.50 5.38 -16.32
C VAL A 221 -1.95 5.48 -16.79
N GLY A 222 -2.79 6.16 -16.04
CA GLY A 222 -4.25 6.10 -16.12
C GLY A 222 -4.82 6.51 -17.48
N THR A 223 -4.18 7.45 -18.17
CA THR A 223 -4.53 7.82 -19.56
C THR A 223 -4.42 6.65 -20.55
N HIS A 224 -3.62 5.63 -20.23
CA HIS A 224 -3.33 4.46 -21.05
C HIS A 224 -3.90 3.15 -20.51
N SER A 225 -4.57 3.17 -19.35
CA SER A 225 -4.95 1.94 -18.64
C SER A 225 -6.24 1.28 -19.15
N LYS A 226 -6.80 1.71 -20.28
CA LYS A 226 -8.00 1.11 -20.85
C LYS A 226 -7.72 -0.35 -21.22
N GLY A 227 -8.54 -1.28 -20.73
CA GLY A 227 -8.33 -2.71 -20.97
C GLY A 227 -7.25 -3.36 -20.09
N LEU A 228 -6.88 -2.73 -18.95
CA LEU A 228 -5.90 -3.25 -17.99
C LEU A 228 -6.05 -4.76 -17.67
N PRO A 229 -7.26 -5.34 -17.49
CA PRO A 229 -7.40 -6.77 -17.27
C PRO A 229 -6.83 -7.61 -18.43
N ARG A 230 -7.09 -7.23 -19.69
CA ARG A 230 -6.54 -7.94 -20.86
C ARG A 230 -5.02 -7.84 -20.95
N VAL A 231 -4.47 -6.68 -20.58
CA VAL A 231 -3.01 -6.49 -20.52
C VAL A 231 -2.40 -7.37 -19.43
N PHE A 232 -3.06 -7.48 -18.27
CA PHE A 232 -2.67 -8.38 -17.20
C PHE A 232 -2.71 -9.84 -17.66
N ASP A 233 -3.79 -10.29 -18.30
CA ASP A 233 -3.89 -11.67 -18.80
C ASP A 233 -2.81 -11.98 -19.86
N SER A 234 -2.48 -11.01 -20.71
CA SER A 234 -1.36 -11.14 -21.66
C SER A 234 -0.02 -11.27 -20.94
N PHE A 235 0.22 -10.42 -19.93
CA PHE A 235 1.44 -10.46 -19.13
C PHE A 235 1.58 -11.79 -18.37
N ILE A 236 0.50 -12.28 -17.75
CA ILE A 236 0.46 -13.58 -17.09
C ILE A 236 0.79 -14.73 -18.06
N ARG A 237 0.20 -14.73 -19.26
CA ARG A 237 0.51 -15.75 -20.28
C ARG A 237 1.99 -15.72 -20.67
N PHE A 238 2.56 -14.52 -20.81
CA PHE A 238 3.99 -14.35 -21.04
C PHE A 238 4.82 -14.93 -19.88
N LEU A 239 4.49 -14.63 -18.62
CA LEU A 239 5.20 -15.17 -17.46
C LEU A 239 5.15 -16.71 -17.41
N LYS A 240 3.96 -17.30 -17.61
CA LYS A 240 3.78 -18.75 -17.67
C LYS A 240 4.55 -19.39 -18.83
N GLY A 241 4.61 -18.73 -19.99
CA GLY A 241 5.36 -19.20 -21.16
C GLY A 241 6.88 -19.13 -20.99
N ARG A 242 7.38 -18.30 -20.07
CA ARG A 242 8.80 -18.14 -19.73
C ARG A 242 9.22 -18.90 -18.47
N ASP A 243 8.34 -19.73 -17.92
CA ASP A 243 8.50 -20.42 -16.63
C ASP A 243 8.76 -19.49 -15.42
N LEU A 244 8.38 -18.23 -15.54
CA LEU A 244 8.40 -17.23 -14.46
C LEU A 244 7.12 -17.28 -13.61
N LEU A 245 6.16 -18.13 -13.94
CA LEU A 245 4.97 -18.37 -13.13
C LEU A 245 4.45 -19.78 -13.42
N LEU A 246 3.95 -20.48 -12.40
CA LEU A 246 3.42 -21.82 -12.57
C LEU A 246 2.22 -21.81 -13.52
N LYS A 247 2.14 -22.83 -14.40
CA LYS A 247 1.06 -22.92 -15.40
C LYS A 247 -0.33 -22.98 -14.74
N ASN A 248 -0.45 -23.65 -13.59
CA ASN A 248 -1.67 -23.82 -12.80
C ASN A 248 -1.86 -22.79 -11.68
N SER A 249 -1.10 -21.69 -11.67
CA SER A 249 -1.30 -20.61 -10.69
C SER A 249 -2.74 -20.09 -10.69
N ASP A 250 -3.35 -20.07 -9.51
CA ASP A 250 -4.64 -19.43 -9.26
C ASP A 250 -4.49 -17.90 -9.24
N LEU A 251 -5.33 -17.23 -10.03
CA LEU A 251 -5.35 -15.78 -10.22
C LEU A 251 -6.71 -15.17 -9.87
N SER A 252 -7.61 -15.94 -9.26
CA SER A 252 -8.95 -15.51 -8.87
C SER A 252 -8.94 -14.33 -7.89
N SER A 253 -7.87 -14.20 -7.10
CA SER A 253 -7.65 -13.12 -6.13
C SER A 253 -7.11 -11.81 -6.76
N ALA A 254 -6.98 -11.74 -8.09
CA ALA A 254 -6.46 -10.55 -8.76
C ALA A 254 -7.35 -9.32 -8.53
N LYS A 255 -6.72 -8.23 -8.08
CA LYS A 255 -7.39 -7.02 -7.58
C LYS A 255 -6.74 -5.76 -8.12
N GLY A 256 -7.53 -4.69 -8.18
CA GLY A 256 -7.13 -3.40 -8.71
C GLY A 256 -6.78 -2.40 -7.62
N GLY A 257 -5.84 -1.50 -7.92
CA GLY A 257 -5.51 -0.37 -7.05
C GLY A 257 -5.09 0.85 -7.87
N LEU A 258 -5.19 2.03 -7.27
CA LEU A 258 -4.70 3.27 -7.87
C LEU A 258 -3.52 3.78 -7.06
N VAL A 259 -2.49 4.27 -7.75
CA VAL A 259 -1.27 4.82 -7.15
C VAL A 259 -1.01 6.19 -7.77
N PRO A 260 -1.05 7.28 -6.99
CA PRO A 260 -0.58 8.58 -7.47
C PRO A 260 0.90 8.51 -7.83
N THR A 261 1.25 8.96 -9.03
CA THR A 261 2.62 8.92 -9.58
C THR A 261 3.10 10.28 -10.09
N GLY A 262 2.30 11.33 -9.93
CA GLY A 262 2.69 12.73 -10.24
C GLY A 262 3.47 13.44 -9.14
N GLY A 263 3.83 12.75 -8.05
CA GLY A 263 4.45 13.36 -6.87
C GLY A 263 3.44 13.83 -5.82
N PRO A 264 3.92 14.47 -4.74
CA PRO A 264 3.08 14.96 -3.66
C PRO A 264 2.20 16.13 -4.11
N ILE A 265 1.08 16.33 -3.43
CA ILE A 265 0.25 17.53 -3.59
C ILE A 265 1.00 18.76 -3.03
N GLN A 266 0.70 19.94 -3.57
CA GLN A 266 1.40 21.19 -3.23
C GLN A 266 1.20 21.64 -1.78
N GLN A 267 0.02 21.39 -1.22
CA GLN A 267 -0.31 21.69 0.16
C GLN A 267 -0.88 20.44 0.81
N THR A 268 -0.37 20.09 1.99
CA THR A 268 -0.86 18.97 2.79
C THR A 268 -1.58 19.42 4.05
N VAL A 269 -1.61 20.73 4.34
CA VAL A 269 -2.22 21.29 5.54
C VAL A 269 -3.25 22.35 5.13
N ARG A 270 -4.42 22.31 5.77
CA ARG A 270 -5.44 23.37 5.68
C ARG A 270 -6.32 23.32 6.92
N ASP A 271 -6.68 24.50 7.43
CA ASP A 271 -7.46 24.65 8.65
C ASP A 271 -6.85 23.84 9.81
N ARG A 272 -7.64 22.92 10.38
CA ARG A 272 -7.23 22.00 11.45
C ARG A 272 -6.89 20.61 10.90
N CYS A 273 -6.50 20.49 9.64
CA CYS A 273 -6.27 19.22 8.96
C CYS A 273 -4.87 19.12 8.36
N VAL A 274 -4.24 17.94 8.52
CA VAL A 274 -3.04 17.53 7.78
C VAL A 274 -3.31 16.23 7.02
N LEU A 275 -2.82 16.12 5.79
CA LEU A 275 -2.90 14.92 4.96
C LEU A 275 -1.58 14.16 4.95
N LEU A 276 -1.65 12.84 5.10
CA LEU A 276 -0.54 11.91 5.01
C LEU A 276 -0.85 10.82 3.97
N GLY A 277 0.19 10.27 3.33
CA GLY A 277 0.08 9.27 2.26
C GLY A 277 1.16 8.21 2.31
#